data_AF-A0A2U9INL4-F1
#
_entry.id   AF-A0A2U9INL4-F1
#
_cell.length_a   1.000
_cell.length_b   1.000
_cell.length_c   1.000
_cell.angle_alpha   90.00
_cell.angle_beta   90.00
_cell.angle_gamma   90.00
#
_symmetry.space_group_name_H-M   'P 1'
#
loop_
_entity.id
_entity.type
_entity.pdbx_description
1 polymer ?
#
loop_
_entity_poly.entity_id
_entity_poly.type
_entity_poly.pdbx_seq_one_letter_code
_entity_poly.pdbx_strand_id
1 'polypeptide(L)'
;MPSGKLAIFDEGNIQGSIDYLSMLKSTRLNAENRELRYPFYAEKKPIKAYILLITESKDNLVKWRLWLNNFSLTKEFKPNYTLRIGKNYISMHLFDVTPLVIQGKNEFIVNHASIDGISIQVVNSVLMYDAPEVSTEYTLKSGILLIEPLERIDFNSMEKKNYIVLRNPNKSKLKVMNSEGVITEVGDSLDSDEIEAEGNISIYHDSSQKNPAFVYLHYSTRSISPKIDISVDSKMNRKDEIIVCLENIGEVDLDKLIVNAMLNGVTINFKTFNNVKVGDKIEYSFNVQKKGNLHLRIVGVKSGLRKILDKDINW
;
A
#
# COMPACT_ATOMS: atom_id res chain seq x y z
N MET A 1 2.56 1.34 -30.82
CA MET A 1 2.84 0.39 -29.72
C MET A 1 3.63 1.17 -28.69
N PRO A 2 3.24 1.12 -27.40
CA PRO A 2 3.94 1.80 -26.32
C PRO A 2 5.44 1.52 -26.38
N SER A 3 6.26 2.56 -26.24
CA SER A 3 7.72 2.41 -26.23
C SER A 3 8.24 2.25 -24.79
N GLY A 4 9.36 1.56 -24.64
CA GLY A 4 9.87 1.20 -23.31
C GLY A 4 9.22 -0.06 -22.74
N LYS A 5 9.40 -0.30 -21.43
CA LYS A 5 8.90 -1.52 -20.76
C LYS A 5 8.75 -1.33 -19.27
N LEU A 6 7.80 -2.06 -18.69
CA LEU A 6 7.81 -2.43 -17.27
C LEU A 6 8.32 -3.86 -17.16
N ALA A 7 9.41 -4.07 -16.42
CA ALA A 7 9.94 -5.38 -16.14
C ALA A 7 9.45 -5.86 -14.76
N ILE A 8 9.14 -7.15 -14.65
CA ILE A 8 8.92 -7.77 -13.35
C ILE A 8 10.26 -7.80 -12.62
N PHE A 9 10.30 -7.28 -11.39
CA PHE A 9 11.49 -7.36 -10.56
C PHE A 9 11.33 -8.29 -9.35
N ASP A 10 10.09 -8.56 -8.93
CA ASP A 10 9.76 -9.61 -7.97
C ASP A 10 8.33 -10.09 -8.21
N GLU A 11 8.09 -11.38 -8.08
CA GLU A 11 6.76 -12.00 -8.17
C GLU A 11 6.73 -13.30 -7.38
N GLY A 12 5.54 -13.69 -6.95
CA GLY A 12 5.34 -14.97 -6.27
C GLY A 12 4.20 -14.93 -5.28
N ASN A 13 4.32 -15.78 -4.26
CA ASN A 13 3.38 -15.87 -3.15
C ASN A 13 4.16 -15.66 -1.85
N ILE A 14 3.60 -14.86 -0.94
CA ILE A 14 4.08 -14.74 0.44
C ILE A 14 2.95 -15.09 1.39
N GLN A 15 3.31 -15.72 2.52
CA GLN A 15 2.42 -15.77 3.66
C GLN A 15 2.55 -14.45 4.44
N GLY A 16 1.99 -13.39 3.89
CA GLY A 16 1.88 -12.14 4.60
C GLY A 16 1.37 -11.00 3.74
N SER A 17 1.76 -9.78 4.07
CA SER A 17 1.27 -8.56 3.43
C SER A 17 2.38 -7.78 2.74
N ILE A 18 1.97 -6.91 1.81
CA ILE A 18 2.85 -6.00 1.08
C ILE A 18 2.35 -4.58 1.32
N ASP A 19 3.23 -3.74 1.82
CA ASP A 19 3.02 -2.31 1.94
C ASP A 19 3.90 -1.60 0.92
N TYR A 20 3.35 -0.57 0.29
CA TYR A 20 4.10 0.29 -0.61
C TYR A 20 3.83 1.75 -0.28
N LEU A 21 4.84 2.60 -0.43
CA LEU A 21 4.73 4.04 -0.20
C LEU A 21 5.49 4.77 -1.29
N SER A 22 4.91 5.82 -1.85
CA SER A 22 5.55 6.62 -2.90
C SER A 22 5.69 8.08 -2.54
N MET A 23 6.84 8.66 -2.89
CA MET A 23 7.00 10.10 -3.05
C MET A 23 6.84 10.43 -4.52
N LEU A 24 5.74 11.13 -4.82
CA LEU A 24 5.30 11.39 -6.19
C LEU A 24 5.72 12.77 -6.71
N LYS A 25 6.11 13.68 -5.80
CA LYS A 25 6.52 15.04 -6.15
C LYS A 25 7.90 15.04 -6.80
N SER A 26 7.99 15.56 -8.02
CA SER A 26 9.25 15.69 -8.74
C SER A 26 10.14 16.71 -8.04
N THR A 27 11.33 16.29 -7.62
CA THR A 27 12.30 17.13 -6.91
C THR A 27 13.59 17.23 -7.70
N ARG A 28 13.96 18.45 -8.11
CA ARG A 28 15.25 18.71 -8.74
C ARG A 28 16.32 18.95 -7.69
N LEU A 29 17.38 18.16 -7.76
CA LEU A 29 18.59 18.31 -6.98
C LEU A 29 19.69 18.99 -7.80
N ASN A 30 20.31 20.02 -7.26
CA ASN A 30 21.36 20.82 -7.89
C ASN A 30 22.24 21.50 -6.82
N ALA A 31 23.04 22.50 -7.21
CA ALA A 31 23.90 23.23 -6.28
C ALA A 31 23.16 23.96 -5.13
N GLU A 32 21.89 24.34 -5.33
CA GLU A 32 21.04 25.07 -4.37
C GLU A 32 20.23 24.11 -3.50
N ASN A 33 19.70 23.04 -4.09
CA ASN A 33 18.96 21.99 -3.40
C ASN A 33 19.70 20.66 -3.53
N ARG A 34 20.58 20.35 -2.58
CA ARG A 34 21.56 19.26 -2.75
C ARG A 34 21.06 17.90 -2.30
N GLU A 35 19.95 17.86 -1.58
CA GLU A 35 19.50 16.67 -0.87
C GLU A 35 17.99 16.48 -0.99
N LEU A 36 17.58 15.24 -1.20
CA LEU A 36 16.21 14.77 -1.02
C LEU A 36 16.19 13.77 0.14
N ARG A 37 15.22 13.92 1.06
CA ARG A 37 14.94 12.95 2.11
C ARG A 37 13.57 12.32 1.90
N TYR A 38 13.53 11.00 1.89
CA TYR A 38 12.32 10.19 1.79
C TYR A 38 12.19 9.33 3.06
N PRO A 39 11.39 9.78 4.05
CA PRO A 39 11.11 8.99 5.23
C PRO A 39 10.05 7.92 4.93
N PHE A 40 10.24 6.73 5.46
CA PHE A 40 9.22 5.66 5.43
C PHE A 40 9.25 4.88 6.75
N TYR A 41 8.14 4.25 7.09
CA TYR A 41 7.99 3.54 8.36
C TYR A 41 7.78 2.04 8.11
N ALA A 42 8.56 1.21 8.78
CA ALA A 42 8.38 -0.23 8.77
C ALA A 42 7.76 -0.67 10.09
N GLU A 43 6.53 -1.20 10.07
CA GLU A 43 5.83 -1.58 11.31
C GLU A 43 6.56 -2.69 12.09
N LYS A 44 7.14 -3.63 11.33
CA LYS A 44 7.96 -4.74 11.80
C LYS A 44 9.23 -4.81 10.95
N LYS A 45 10.13 -5.75 11.25
CA LYS A 45 11.24 -6.05 10.34
C LYS A 45 10.67 -6.74 9.09
N PRO A 46 10.82 -6.18 7.88
CA PRO A 46 10.31 -6.80 6.67
C PRO A 46 11.12 -8.05 6.28
N ILE A 47 10.47 -9.03 5.66
CA ILE A 47 11.12 -10.21 5.08
C ILE A 47 11.82 -9.88 3.76
N LYS A 48 11.30 -8.90 3.02
CA LYS A 48 11.88 -8.31 1.82
C LYS A 48 11.58 -6.82 1.82
N ALA A 49 12.55 -6.01 1.42
CA ALA A 49 12.37 -4.59 1.24
C ALA A 49 13.09 -4.08 -0.01
N TYR A 50 12.38 -3.31 -0.81
CA TYR A 50 12.91 -2.70 -2.03
C TYR A 50 12.75 -1.18 -1.98
N ILE A 51 13.74 -0.47 -2.52
CA ILE A 51 13.63 0.95 -2.87
C ILE A 51 13.78 1.08 -4.37
N LEU A 52 12.76 1.68 -4.98
CA LEU A 52 12.79 2.08 -6.38
C LEU A 52 12.95 3.60 -6.49
N LEU A 53 13.78 4.02 -7.44
CA LEU A 53 14.10 5.40 -7.71
C LEU A 53 14.07 5.65 -9.22
N ILE A 54 13.20 6.55 -9.68
CA ILE A 54 13.17 7.02 -11.06
C ILE A 54 13.79 8.41 -11.11
N THR A 55 14.74 8.61 -12.01
CA THR A 55 15.43 9.89 -12.19
C THR A 55 15.42 10.36 -13.63
N GLU A 56 15.58 11.67 -13.79
CA GLU A 56 15.73 12.32 -15.08
C GLU A 56 16.94 13.25 -15.05
N SER A 57 17.81 13.15 -16.05
CA SER A 57 19.04 13.94 -16.14
C SER A 57 19.51 14.11 -17.59
N LYS A 58 20.40 15.07 -17.84
CA LYS A 58 20.99 15.29 -19.18
C LYS A 58 22.12 14.32 -19.49
N ASP A 59 22.79 13.81 -18.47
CA ASP A 59 23.89 12.86 -18.58
C ASP A 59 23.42 11.49 -18.09
N ASN A 60 23.82 10.44 -18.79
CA ASN A 60 23.53 9.07 -18.38
C ASN A 60 24.35 8.65 -17.13
N LEU A 61 25.46 9.34 -16.84
CA LEU A 61 26.35 9.05 -15.72
C LEU A 61 26.33 10.18 -14.69
N VAL A 62 25.26 10.24 -13.89
CA VAL A 62 25.19 11.20 -12.79
C VAL A 62 25.97 10.70 -11.58
N LYS A 63 26.89 11.52 -11.07
CA LYS A 63 27.54 11.30 -9.77
C LYS A 63 26.66 11.82 -8.64
N TRP A 64 26.32 10.94 -7.73
CA TRP A 64 25.39 11.14 -6.63
C TRP A 64 25.64 10.08 -5.57
N ARG A 65 25.16 10.33 -4.35
CA ARG A 65 25.29 9.41 -3.22
C ARG A 65 23.92 9.05 -2.71
N LEU A 66 23.68 7.76 -2.52
CA LEU A 66 22.44 7.25 -1.97
C LEU A 66 22.74 6.67 -0.59
N TRP A 67 21.89 7.00 0.36
CA TRP A 67 21.97 6.50 1.72
C TRP A 67 20.63 5.92 2.13
N LEU A 68 20.67 4.85 2.90
CA LEU A 68 19.52 4.38 3.66
C LEU A 68 19.95 4.32 5.13
N ASN A 69 19.27 5.08 5.96
CA ASN A 69 19.68 5.32 7.34
C ASN A 69 21.15 5.80 7.37
N ASN A 70 22.01 5.11 8.11
CA ASN A 70 23.43 5.42 8.21
C ASN A 70 24.31 4.62 7.23
N PHE A 71 23.72 3.90 6.28
CA PHE A 71 24.44 3.06 5.32
C PHE A 71 24.47 3.69 3.93
N SER A 72 25.65 3.79 3.34
CA SER A 72 25.78 4.20 1.94
C SER A 72 25.46 3.04 1.02
N LEU A 73 24.53 3.26 0.09
CA LEU A 73 24.13 2.28 -0.93
C LEU A 73 25.02 2.37 -2.18
N THR A 74 25.76 3.47 -2.36
CA THR A 74 26.52 3.72 -3.58
C THR A 74 27.97 3.25 -3.51
N LYS A 75 28.28 2.18 -4.26
CA LYS A 75 29.51 2.06 -5.07
C LYS A 75 29.06 2.03 -6.55
N GLU A 76 29.10 3.17 -7.24
CA GLU A 76 28.80 3.35 -8.67
C GLU A 76 27.74 2.39 -9.28
N PHE A 77 26.47 2.59 -8.92
CA PHE A 77 25.38 1.78 -9.48
C PHE A 77 24.98 2.29 -10.86
N LYS A 78 25.15 1.44 -11.88
CA LYS A 78 24.51 1.66 -13.19
C LYS A 78 22.98 1.53 -13.02
N PRO A 79 22.18 2.37 -13.68
CA PRO A 79 20.73 2.18 -13.72
C PRO A 79 20.38 0.75 -14.18
N ASN A 80 19.33 0.18 -13.58
CA ASN A 80 18.78 -1.11 -14.01
C ASN A 80 18.16 -1.00 -15.41
N TYR A 81 17.60 0.16 -15.72
CA TYR A 81 17.05 0.48 -17.04
C TYR A 81 17.16 1.98 -17.30
N THR A 82 17.51 2.36 -18.52
CA THR A 82 17.57 3.76 -18.95
C THR A 82 16.92 3.90 -20.32
N LEU A 83 16.14 4.95 -20.47
CA LEU A 83 15.59 5.37 -21.75
C LEU A 83 15.98 6.82 -22.05
N ARG A 84 16.39 7.08 -23.29
CA ARG A 84 16.66 8.44 -23.77
C ARG A 84 15.41 9.03 -24.42
N ILE A 85 15.01 10.21 -23.96
CA ILE A 85 13.88 10.98 -24.50
C ILE A 85 14.38 12.38 -24.85
N GLY A 86 14.49 12.64 -26.14
CA GLY A 86 15.13 13.86 -26.64
C GLY A 86 16.56 13.99 -26.13
N LYS A 87 16.79 14.98 -25.25
CA LYS A 87 18.10 15.28 -24.64
C LYS A 87 18.28 14.70 -23.24
N ASN A 88 17.23 14.14 -22.64
CA ASN A 88 17.25 13.64 -21.27
C ASN A 88 17.32 12.12 -21.25
N TYR A 89 17.92 11.59 -20.20
CA TYR A 89 17.90 10.19 -19.81
C TYR A 89 16.96 10.05 -18.61
N ILE A 90 15.96 9.19 -18.76
CA ILE A 90 15.16 8.72 -17.64
C ILE A 90 15.74 7.38 -17.23
N SER A 91 16.08 7.23 -15.95
CA SER A 91 16.78 6.07 -15.40
C SER A 91 16.03 5.51 -14.21
N MET A 92 15.87 4.19 -14.21
CA MET A 92 15.29 3.42 -13.11
C MET A 92 16.40 2.74 -12.33
N HIS A 93 16.33 2.86 -11.00
CA HIS A 93 17.19 2.18 -10.06
C HIS A 93 16.34 1.38 -9.08
N LEU A 94 16.71 0.12 -8.86
CA LEU A 94 16.07 -0.78 -7.92
C LEU A 94 17.13 -1.31 -6.95
N PHE A 95 16.88 -1.13 -5.66
CA PHE A 95 17.75 -1.59 -4.59
C PHE A 95 17.00 -2.59 -3.72
N ASP A 96 17.56 -3.79 -3.57
CA ASP A 96 17.20 -4.67 -2.46
C ASP A 96 17.87 -4.13 -1.19
N VAL A 97 17.04 -3.61 -0.30
CA VAL A 97 17.46 -2.98 0.96
C VAL A 97 17.03 -3.79 2.18
N THR A 98 16.56 -5.04 1.98
CA THR A 98 16.12 -5.96 3.03
C THR A 98 17.05 -5.99 4.25
N PRO A 99 18.40 -6.09 4.13
CA PRO A 99 19.26 -6.16 5.30
C PRO A 99 19.43 -4.82 6.05
N LEU A 100 19.04 -3.70 5.44
CA LEU A 100 19.31 -2.34 5.93
C LEU A 100 18.09 -1.67 6.56
N VAL A 101 16.89 -2.15 6.22
CA VAL A 101 15.64 -1.64 6.81
C VAL A 101 15.52 -2.11 8.25
N ILE A 102 15.25 -1.16 9.14
CA ILE A 102 15.00 -1.40 10.56
C ILE A 102 13.51 -1.30 10.85
N GLN A 103 13.05 -1.95 11.92
CA GLN A 103 11.72 -1.67 12.44
C GLN A 103 11.65 -0.21 12.93
N GLY A 104 10.54 0.46 12.61
CA GLY A 104 10.32 1.86 12.93
C GLY A 104 10.62 2.80 11.76
N LYS A 105 11.08 4.01 12.08
CA LYS A 105 11.37 5.04 11.07
C LYS A 105 12.67 4.72 10.33
N ASN A 106 12.59 4.74 9.01
CA ASN A 106 13.72 4.67 8.09
C ASN A 106 13.78 5.97 7.26
N GLU A 107 14.96 6.29 6.75
CA GLU A 107 15.16 7.45 5.88
C GLU A 107 16.07 7.11 4.71
N PHE A 108 15.55 7.26 3.49
CA PHE A 108 16.33 7.18 2.27
C PHE A 108 16.73 8.59 1.84
N ILE A 109 18.01 8.80 1.54
CA ILE A 109 18.57 10.10 1.21
C ILE A 109 19.26 10.05 -0.15
N VAL A 110 18.89 10.98 -1.03
CA VAL A 110 19.56 11.20 -2.31
C VAL A 110 20.36 12.50 -2.22
N ASN A 111 21.66 12.39 -2.38
CA ASN A 111 22.59 13.52 -2.33
C ASN A 111 23.24 13.79 -3.67
N HIS A 112 23.09 15.00 -4.19
CA HIS A 112 23.69 15.43 -5.45
C HIS A 112 24.08 16.91 -5.40
N ALA A 113 25.32 17.20 -5.78
CA ALA A 113 25.88 18.55 -5.71
C ALA A 113 26.58 18.94 -7.03
N SER A 114 25.85 18.89 -8.14
CA SER A 114 26.30 19.41 -9.45
C SER A 114 25.41 20.55 -9.94
N ILE A 115 25.93 21.32 -10.90
CA ILE A 115 25.24 22.44 -11.56
C ILE A 115 24.15 21.93 -12.50
N ASP A 116 24.42 20.88 -13.27
CA ASP A 116 23.47 20.35 -14.28
C ASP A 116 22.18 19.81 -13.64
N GLY A 117 22.32 19.30 -12.42
CA GLY A 117 21.25 18.78 -11.58
C GLY A 117 20.64 17.46 -12.08
N ILE A 118 19.99 16.76 -11.15
CA ILE A 118 19.22 15.53 -11.40
C ILE A 118 17.82 15.72 -10.84
N SER A 119 16.80 15.38 -11.62
CA SER A 119 15.42 15.38 -11.15
C SER A 119 15.05 13.99 -10.66
N ILE A 120 14.60 13.91 -9.41
CA ILE A 120 14.03 12.70 -8.83
C ILE A 120 12.53 12.73 -9.10
N GLN A 121 12.05 11.79 -9.91
CA GLN A 121 10.66 11.75 -10.35
C GLN A 121 9.79 10.95 -9.39
N VAL A 122 10.29 9.79 -8.94
CA VAL A 122 9.61 8.90 -8.00
C VAL A 122 10.63 8.27 -7.08
N VAL A 123 10.29 8.21 -5.79
CA VAL A 123 10.89 7.27 -4.84
C VAL A 123 9.77 6.38 -4.32
N ASN A 124 9.89 5.07 -4.44
CA ASN A 124 8.91 4.13 -3.93
C ASN A 124 9.61 3.11 -3.02
N SER A 125 9.03 2.86 -1.84
CA SER A 125 9.41 1.72 -1.01
C SER A 125 8.37 0.62 -1.14
N VAL A 126 8.84 -0.62 -1.16
CA VAL A 126 8.02 -1.83 -1.06
C VAL A 126 8.52 -2.63 0.12
N LEU A 127 7.66 -2.90 1.09
CA LEU A 127 7.96 -3.64 2.31
C LEU A 127 7.05 -4.86 2.36
N MET A 128 7.63 -6.05 2.47
CA MET A 128 6.89 -7.29 2.64
C MET A 128 7.05 -7.77 4.07
N TYR A 129 5.96 -8.15 4.71
CA TYR A 129 5.95 -8.64 6.08
C TYR A 129 5.47 -10.08 6.13
N ASP A 130 6.02 -10.83 7.07
CA ASP A 130 5.44 -12.11 7.47
C ASP A 130 4.15 -11.85 8.24
N ALA A 131 3.06 -12.44 7.75
CA ALA A 131 1.77 -12.49 8.43
C ALA A 131 1.18 -13.87 8.10
N PRO A 132 1.45 -14.89 8.95
CA PRO A 132 1.12 -16.29 8.70
C PRO A 132 -0.35 -16.56 8.36
N GLU A 133 -1.23 -15.62 8.67
CA GLU A 133 -2.66 -15.73 8.41
C GLU A 133 -3.07 -15.22 7.02
N VAL A 134 -2.26 -14.38 6.38
CA VAL A 134 -2.56 -13.78 5.07
C VAL A 134 -1.74 -14.49 3.99
N SER A 135 -2.39 -14.89 2.90
CA SER A 135 -1.70 -15.37 1.70
C SER A 135 -1.82 -14.32 0.62
N THR A 136 -0.70 -13.76 0.17
CA THR A 136 -0.68 -12.76 -0.90
C THR A 136 0.10 -13.27 -2.11
N GLU A 137 -0.62 -13.43 -3.21
CA GLU A 137 -0.02 -13.56 -4.55
C GLU A 137 0.28 -12.16 -5.09
N TYR A 138 1.46 -11.95 -5.66
CA TYR A 138 1.86 -10.65 -6.13
C TYR A 138 2.75 -10.68 -7.38
N THR A 139 2.71 -9.58 -8.12
CA THR A 139 3.65 -9.28 -9.21
C THR A 139 4.03 -7.80 -9.11
N LEU A 140 5.31 -7.50 -8.97
CA LEU A 140 5.82 -6.14 -8.91
C LEU A 140 6.57 -5.80 -10.20
N LYS A 141 6.02 -4.86 -10.97
CA LYS A 141 6.65 -4.36 -12.19
C LYS A 141 7.07 -2.91 -12.03
N SER A 142 8.25 -2.61 -12.54
CA SER A 142 8.75 -1.25 -12.62
C SER A 142 9.52 -1.03 -13.92
N GLY A 143 9.62 0.23 -14.32
CA GLY A 143 10.33 0.56 -15.54
C GLY A 143 10.01 1.96 -16.02
N ILE A 144 10.19 2.15 -17.32
CA ILE A 144 9.86 3.39 -18.00
C ILE A 144 9.11 2.98 -19.26
N LEU A 145 7.80 3.11 -19.19
CA LEU A 145 6.88 2.76 -20.26
C LEU A 145 6.17 4.03 -20.72
N LEU A 146 6.17 4.26 -22.02
CA LEU A 146 5.70 5.49 -22.65
C LEU A 146 4.37 5.22 -23.31
N ILE A 147 3.42 6.10 -23.06
CA ILE A 147 2.13 6.10 -23.71
C ILE A 147 2.12 7.31 -24.65
N GLU A 148 2.30 7.05 -25.94
CA GLU A 148 2.21 8.11 -26.94
C GLU A 148 0.77 8.62 -27.05
N PRO A 149 0.57 9.81 -27.61
CA PRO A 149 -0.77 10.39 -27.77
C PRO A 149 -1.67 9.45 -28.59
N LEU A 150 -2.91 9.29 -28.15
CA LEU A 150 -3.89 8.35 -28.73
C LEU A 150 -3.50 6.87 -28.61
N GLU A 151 -2.46 6.53 -27.83
CA GLU A 151 -2.18 5.14 -27.47
C GLU A 151 -2.92 4.71 -26.22
N ARG A 152 -3.19 3.41 -26.18
CA ARG A 152 -3.74 2.70 -25.04
C ARG A 152 -2.76 1.61 -24.62
N ILE A 153 -2.64 1.42 -23.31
CA ILE A 153 -2.03 0.22 -22.76
C ILE A 153 -3.00 -0.49 -21.83
N ASP A 154 -2.96 -1.81 -21.85
CA ASP A 154 -3.76 -2.68 -21.02
C ASP A 154 -2.87 -3.48 -20.05
N PHE A 155 -3.24 -3.49 -18.79
CA PHE A 155 -2.67 -4.28 -17.72
C PHE A 155 -3.66 -5.38 -17.35
N ASN A 156 -3.32 -6.62 -17.72
CA ASN A 156 -4.09 -7.80 -17.32
C ASN A 156 -3.68 -8.23 -15.92
N SER A 157 -4.65 -8.23 -15.02
CA SER A 157 -4.41 -8.45 -13.60
C SER A 157 -5.37 -9.46 -12.96
N MET A 158 -6.33 -10.03 -13.72
CA MET A 158 -7.24 -11.10 -13.27
C MET A 158 -7.74 -10.96 -11.81
N GLU A 159 -8.63 -10.00 -11.57
CA GLU A 159 -9.24 -9.69 -10.25
C GLU A 159 -8.27 -9.24 -9.14
N LYS A 160 -6.97 -9.08 -9.44
CA LYS A 160 -6.02 -8.50 -8.49
C LYS A 160 -6.30 -7.01 -8.28
N LYS A 161 -5.96 -6.53 -7.09
CA LYS A 161 -5.75 -5.11 -6.81
C LYS A 161 -4.53 -4.64 -7.59
N ASN A 162 -4.62 -3.46 -8.18
CA ASN A 162 -3.55 -2.82 -8.90
C ASN A 162 -3.14 -1.57 -8.17
N TYR A 163 -1.84 -1.33 -8.15
CA TYR A 163 -1.23 -0.08 -7.74
C TYR A 163 -0.36 0.41 -8.88
N ILE A 164 -0.68 1.60 -9.40
CA ILE A 164 -0.03 2.18 -10.57
C ILE A 164 0.53 3.54 -10.20
N VAL A 165 1.79 3.78 -10.56
CA VAL A 165 2.35 5.14 -10.53
C VAL A 165 2.64 5.57 -11.95
N LEU A 166 2.01 6.69 -12.33
CA LEU A 166 2.12 7.27 -13.65
C LEU A 166 2.43 8.76 -13.56
N ARG A 167 2.93 9.35 -14.64
CA ARG A 167 3.26 10.77 -14.71
C ARG A 167 2.82 11.33 -16.05
N ASN A 168 2.13 12.47 -16.02
CA ASN A 168 1.68 13.16 -17.22
C ASN A 168 2.16 14.62 -17.23
N PRO A 169 3.41 14.88 -17.65
CA PRO A 169 4.02 16.22 -17.59
C PRO A 169 3.51 17.17 -18.69
N ASN A 170 2.35 16.88 -19.29
CA ASN A 170 1.84 17.55 -20.47
C ASN A 170 0.45 18.09 -20.23
N LYS A 171 0.07 19.12 -21.01
CA LYS A 171 -1.30 19.66 -21.12
C LYS A 171 -2.26 18.68 -21.81
N SER A 172 -2.24 17.43 -21.38
CA SER A 172 -2.99 16.30 -21.91
C SER A 172 -3.79 15.64 -20.80
N LYS A 173 -4.62 14.67 -21.16
CA LYS A 173 -5.40 13.88 -20.22
C LYS A 173 -5.10 12.41 -20.40
N LEU A 174 -4.83 11.72 -19.30
CA LEU A 174 -4.83 10.27 -19.26
C LEU A 174 -6.14 9.79 -18.64
N LYS A 175 -6.82 8.89 -19.34
CA LYS A 175 -7.99 8.19 -18.82
C LYS A 175 -7.54 6.83 -18.32
N VAL A 176 -7.75 6.57 -17.04
CA VAL A 176 -7.52 5.25 -16.45
C VAL A 176 -8.87 4.57 -16.26
N MET A 177 -8.99 3.39 -16.83
CA MET A 177 -10.26 2.70 -17.01
C MET A 177 -10.17 1.25 -16.54
N ASN A 178 -11.29 0.69 -16.09
CA ASN A 178 -11.48 -0.74 -15.86
C ASN A 178 -12.73 -1.23 -16.61
N SER A 179 -13.23 -2.42 -16.27
CA SER A 179 -14.46 -2.98 -16.83
C SER A 179 -15.72 -2.15 -16.54
N GLU A 180 -15.71 -1.33 -15.50
CA GLU A 180 -16.86 -0.50 -15.09
C GLU A 180 -16.87 0.88 -15.76
N GLY A 181 -15.75 1.29 -16.38
CA GLY A 181 -15.62 2.56 -17.09
C GLY A 181 -14.36 3.33 -16.68
N VAL A 182 -14.43 4.66 -16.72
CA VAL A 182 -13.32 5.53 -16.33
C VAL A 182 -13.26 5.62 -14.80
N ILE A 183 -12.16 5.15 -14.21
CA ILE A 183 -11.90 5.21 -12.78
C ILE A 183 -11.43 6.62 -12.40
N THR A 184 -10.49 7.17 -13.17
CA THR A 184 -9.92 8.50 -12.91
C THR A 184 -9.34 9.12 -14.17
N GLU A 185 -9.22 10.45 -14.16
CA GLU A 185 -8.50 11.23 -15.17
C GLU A 185 -7.26 11.87 -14.54
N VAL A 186 -6.09 11.65 -15.12
CA VAL A 186 -4.84 12.31 -14.71
C VAL A 186 -4.52 13.44 -15.69
N GLY A 187 -4.44 14.66 -15.15
CA GLY A 187 -4.24 15.89 -15.91
C GLY A 187 -2.77 16.29 -16.06
N ASP A 188 -2.54 17.58 -16.32
CA ASP A 188 -1.22 18.19 -16.52
C ASP A 188 -0.50 18.40 -15.20
N SER A 189 0.48 17.54 -14.91
CA SER A 189 1.29 17.65 -13.70
C SER A 189 2.73 17.21 -13.96
N LEU A 190 3.68 18.01 -13.47
CA LEU A 190 5.08 17.60 -13.42
C LEU A 190 5.33 16.51 -12.38
N ASP A 191 4.41 16.36 -11.43
CA ASP A 191 4.42 15.31 -10.41
C ASP A 191 3.77 14.03 -10.93
N SER A 192 4.04 12.93 -10.24
CA SER A 192 3.40 11.64 -10.53
C SER A 192 2.07 11.51 -9.77
N ASP A 193 1.22 10.61 -10.24
CA ASP A 193 -0.03 10.23 -9.61
C ASP A 193 -0.01 8.74 -9.27
N GLU A 194 -0.70 8.40 -8.20
CA GLU A 194 -0.89 7.05 -7.71
C GLU A 194 -2.34 6.63 -7.89
N ILE A 195 -2.55 5.44 -8.43
CA ILE A 195 -3.88 4.92 -8.73
C ILE A 195 -3.99 3.51 -8.18
N GLU A 196 -5.01 3.31 -7.35
CA GLU A 196 -5.43 1.99 -6.90
C GLU A 196 -6.74 1.59 -7.59
N ALA A 197 -6.77 0.39 -8.18
CA ALA A 197 -7.94 -0.10 -8.89
C ALA A 197 -7.97 -1.64 -8.97
N GLU A 198 -9.16 -2.22 -9.04
CA GLU A 198 -9.34 -3.67 -9.15
C GLU A 198 -9.58 -4.13 -10.59
N GLY A 199 -9.14 -5.36 -10.89
CA GLY A 199 -9.37 -6.01 -12.17
C GLY A 199 -8.42 -5.55 -13.27
N ASN A 200 -8.84 -5.72 -14.53
CA ASN A 200 -8.02 -5.32 -15.67
C ASN A 200 -8.09 -3.81 -15.87
N ILE A 201 -6.91 -3.18 -15.99
CA ILE A 201 -6.79 -1.73 -16.09
C ILE A 201 -6.29 -1.34 -17.47
N SER A 202 -6.86 -0.27 -18.01
CA SER A 202 -6.44 0.32 -19.27
C SER A 202 -6.12 1.79 -19.07
N ILE A 203 -4.96 2.24 -19.57
CA ILE A 203 -4.58 3.64 -19.55
C ILE A 203 -4.57 4.13 -20.99
N TYR A 204 -5.41 5.12 -21.28
CA TYR A 204 -5.53 5.74 -22.59
C TYR A 204 -5.09 7.19 -22.55
N HIS A 205 -4.17 7.56 -23.43
CA HIS A 205 -3.71 8.93 -23.56
C HIS A 205 -4.61 9.71 -24.51
N ASP A 206 -5.65 10.32 -23.95
CA ASP A 206 -6.69 11.04 -24.67
C ASP A 206 -6.27 12.48 -24.99
N SER A 207 -5.29 12.61 -25.88
CA SER A 207 -4.81 13.91 -26.35
C SER A 207 -4.17 13.84 -27.73
N SER A 208 -4.20 14.97 -28.42
CA SER A 208 -3.49 15.19 -29.69
C SER A 208 -2.12 15.85 -29.51
N GLN A 209 -1.70 16.16 -28.28
CA GLN A 209 -0.41 16.77 -28.01
C GLN A 209 0.73 15.76 -28.11
N LYS A 210 1.83 16.10 -28.80
CA LYS A 210 2.90 15.16 -29.20
C LYS A 210 3.74 14.51 -28.09
N ASN A 211 3.61 14.90 -26.83
CA ASN A 211 4.52 14.43 -25.79
C ASN A 211 3.95 13.20 -25.07
N PRO A 212 4.76 12.17 -24.78
CA PRO A 212 4.28 10.95 -24.14
C PRO A 212 3.99 11.15 -22.65
N ALA A 213 3.13 10.30 -22.13
CA ALA A 213 3.00 10.06 -20.69
C ALA A 213 3.83 8.85 -20.24
N PHE A 214 4.05 8.72 -18.94
CA PHE A 214 4.91 7.69 -18.37
C PHE A 214 4.15 6.83 -17.38
N VAL A 215 4.35 5.52 -17.46
CA VAL A 215 4.04 4.59 -16.38
C VAL A 215 5.36 4.11 -15.81
N TYR A 216 5.51 4.28 -14.49
CA TYR A 216 6.71 3.89 -13.77
C TYR A 216 6.53 2.60 -12.98
N LEU A 217 5.35 2.41 -12.39
CA LEU A 217 5.04 1.25 -11.55
C LEU A 217 3.72 0.61 -11.95
N HIS A 218 3.70 -0.72 -11.91
CA HIS A 218 2.48 -1.52 -11.92
C HIS A 218 2.68 -2.70 -10.96
N TYR A 219 2.09 -2.60 -9.79
CA TYR A 219 2.04 -3.69 -8.82
C TYR A 219 0.65 -4.30 -8.85
N SER A 220 0.60 -5.62 -8.77
CA SER A 220 -0.64 -6.37 -8.80
C SER A 220 -0.64 -7.38 -7.66
N THR A 221 -1.66 -7.36 -6.81
CA THR A 221 -1.75 -8.22 -5.63
C THR A 221 -3.14 -8.86 -5.49
N ARG A 222 -3.16 -10.11 -5.04
CA ARG A 222 -4.37 -10.79 -4.55
C ARG A 222 -4.06 -11.34 -3.18
N SER A 223 -4.68 -10.74 -2.17
CA SER A 223 -4.53 -11.16 -0.78
C SER A 223 -5.78 -11.91 -0.35
N ILE A 224 -5.58 -13.13 0.14
CA ILE A 224 -6.60 -13.90 0.84
C ILE A 224 -6.30 -13.72 2.32
N SER A 225 -7.11 -12.90 2.97
CA SER A 225 -7.09 -12.73 4.43
C SER A 225 -8.19 -13.58 5.04
N PRO A 226 -7.97 -14.15 6.23
CA PRO A 226 -8.93 -15.05 6.83
C PRO A 226 -10.16 -14.27 7.28
N LYS A 227 -11.32 -14.90 7.18
CA LYS A 227 -12.56 -14.30 7.67
C LYS A 227 -12.57 -14.35 9.21
N ILE A 228 -12.46 -13.20 9.85
CA ILE A 228 -12.80 -13.04 11.27
C ILE A 228 -14.32 -12.88 11.37
N ASP A 229 -14.98 -13.76 12.12
CA ASP A 229 -16.42 -13.72 12.31
C ASP A 229 -16.80 -14.21 13.71
N ILE A 230 -17.73 -13.51 14.35
CA ILE A 230 -18.14 -13.79 15.73
C ILE A 230 -19.66 -13.88 15.75
N SER A 231 -20.17 -15.05 16.13
CA SER A 231 -21.58 -15.19 16.46
C SER A 231 -21.82 -14.62 17.85
N VAL A 232 -22.93 -13.92 18.00
CA VAL A 232 -23.30 -13.25 19.25
C VAL A 232 -24.74 -13.58 19.52
N ASP A 233 -25.01 -14.20 20.66
CA ASP A 233 -26.36 -14.35 21.19
C ASP A 233 -26.44 -13.70 22.57
N SER A 234 -27.59 -13.12 22.88
CA SER A 234 -27.80 -12.45 24.17
C SER A 234 -29.14 -12.82 24.75
N LYS A 235 -29.18 -13.05 26.06
CA LYS A 235 -30.41 -13.28 26.82
C LYS A 235 -30.36 -12.50 28.12
N MET A 236 -31.48 -11.88 28.48
CA MET A 236 -31.65 -11.28 29.80
C MET A 236 -32.18 -12.33 30.77
N ASN A 237 -31.59 -12.44 31.96
CA ASN A 237 -32.12 -13.27 33.02
C ASN A 237 -33.05 -12.47 33.94
N ARG A 238 -33.71 -13.16 34.89
CA ARG A 238 -34.68 -12.54 35.82
C ARG A 238 -34.09 -11.57 36.86
N LYS A 239 -32.76 -11.36 36.88
CA LYS A 239 -32.03 -10.55 37.86
C LYS A 239 -31.35 -9.32 37.24
N ASP A 240 -31.87 -8.82 36.13
CA ASP A 240 -31.29 -7.70 35.38
C ASP A 240 -29.83 -7.92 34.92
N GLU A 241 -29.45 -9.18 34.77
CA GLU A 241 -28.17 -9.60 34.24
C GLU A 241 -28.35 -10.06 32.80
N ILE A 242 -27.49 -9.54 31.93
CA ILE A 242 -27.45 -9.87 30.52
C ILE A 242 -26.35 -10.89 30.33
N ILE A 243 -26.72 -12.04 29.78
CA ILE A 243 -25.82 -13.13 29.42
C ILE A 243 -25.58 -13.04 27.92
N VAL A 244 -24.33 -12.90 27.52
CA VAL A 244 -23.87 -12.85 26.15
C VAL A 244 -23.06 -14.12 25.87
N CYS A 245 -23.49 -14.87 24.86
CA CYS A 245 -22.76 -16.01 24.33
C CYS A 245 -22.05 -15.57 23.05
N LEU A 246 -20.73 -15.66 23.05
CA LEU A 246 -19.87 -15.34 21.91
C LEU A 246 -19.26 -16.62 21.38
N GLU A 247 -19.29 -16.82 20.07
CA GLU A 247 -18.63 -17.95 19.43
C GLU A 247 -17.77 -17.45 18.28
N ASN A 248 -16.48 -17.84 18.27
CA ASN A 248 -15.61 -17.57 17.13
C ASN A 248 -15.97 -18.54 15.99
N ILE A 249 -16.76 -18.07 15.03
CA ILE A 249 -17.16 -18.82 13.83
C ILE A 249 -16.31 -18.45 12.60
N GLY A 250 -15.23 -17.70 12.82
CA GLY A 250 -14.28 -17.33 11.78
C GLY A 250 -13.35 -18.47 11.36
N GLU A 251 -12.42 -18.15 10.47
CA GLU A 251 -11.45 -19.09 9.91
C GLU A 251 -10.14 -19.17 10.72
N VAL A 252 -9.94 -18.27 11.69
CA VAL A 252 -8.69 -18.16 12.46
C VAL A 252 -8.90 -17.91 13.94
N ASP A 253 -7.94 -18.38 14.73
CA ASP A 253 -7.81 -18.06 16.15
C ASP A 253 -7.55 -16.56 16.33
N LEU A 254 -8.17 -15.95 17.33
CA LEU A 254 -8.04 -14.54 17.63
C LEU A 254 -7.03 -14.32 18.75
N ASP A 255 -6.11 -13.38 18.55
CA ASP A 255 -5.19 -12.96 19.61
C ASP A 255 -5.99 -12.28 20.74
N LYS A 256 -7.01 -11.49 20.37
CA LYS A 256 -7.92 -10.81 21.30
C LYS A 256 -9.35 -10.75 20.78
N LEU A 257 -10.31 -10.91 21.68
CA LEU A 257 -11.71 -10.56 21.49
C LEU A 257 -12.10 -9.52 22.53
N ILE A 258 -12.47 -8.33 22.07
CA ILE A 258 -12.83 -7.20 22.93
C ILE A 258 -14.35 -7.03 22.86
N VAL A 259 -14.98 -6.90 24.03
CA VAL A 259 -16.42 -6.68 24.16
C VAL A 259 -16.63 -5.39 24.94
N ASN A 260 -17.33 -4.44 24.34
CA ASN A 260 -17.71 -3.18 24.96
C ASN A 260 -19.25 -3.06 24.97
N ALA A 261 -19.84 -3.03 26.16
CA ALA A 261 -21.27 -2.83 26.36
C ALA A 261 -21.55 -1.36 26.69
N MET A 262 -22.39 -0.73 25.88
CA MET A 262 -22.74 0.69 25.99
C MET A 262 -24.24 0.87 26.21
N LEU A 263 -24.61 1.53 27.30
CA LEU A 263 -26.00 1.91 27.59
C LEU A 263 -26.19 3.39 27.25
N ASN A 264 -27.09 3.69 26.31
CA ASN A 264 -27.33 5.05 25.81
C ASN A 264 -26.02 5.76 25.39
N GLY A 265 -25.09 5.01 24.78
CA GLY A 265 -23.78 5.50 24.34
C GLY A 265 -22.68 5.57 25.42
N VAL A 266 -22.99 5.30 26.69
CA VAL A 266 -22.00 5.28 27.78
C VAL A 266 -21.53 3.85 28.02
N THR A 267 -20.21 3.62 28.03
CA THR A 267 -19.63 2.31 28.37
C THR A 267 -20.01 1.93 29.80
N ILE A 268 -20.77 0.84 29.94
CA ILE A 268 -21.17 0.27 31.23
C ILE A 268 -20.38 -0.99 31.57
N ASN A 269 -19.81 -1.66 30.56
CA ASN A 269 -18.91 -2.79 30.79
C ASN A 269 -17.91 -2.95 29.64
N PHE A 270 -16.71 -3.41 29.97
CA PHE A 270 -15.63 -3.68 29.03
C PHE A 270 -14.90 -4.95 29.45
N LYS A 271 -14.76 -5.90 28.51
CA LYS A 271 -14.03 -7.15 28.73
C LYS A 271 -13.15 -7.48 27.55
N THR A 272 -12.01 -8.10 27.83
CA THR A 272 -11.09 -8.63 26.82
C THR A 272 -10.81 -10.10 27.12
N PHE A 273 -10.93 -10.93 26.09
CA PHE A 273 -10.54 -12.33 26.09
C PHE A 273 -9.32 -12.47 25.17
N ASN A 274 -8.30 -13.21 25.60
CA ASN A 274 -7.09 -13.43 24.80
C ASN A 274 -7.08 -14.86 24.26
N ASN A 275 -6.44 -15.07 23.11
CA ASN A 275 -6.24 -16.40 22.50
C ASN A 275 -7.54 -17.19 22.32
N VAL A 276 -8.56 -16.58 21.70
CA VAL A 276 -9.86 -17.22 21.45
C VAL A 276 -9.76 -18.08 20.20
N LYS A 277 -9.85 -19.40 20.36
CA LYS A 277 -9.71 -20.34 19.24
C LYS A 277 -10.96 -20.38 18.36
N VAL A 278 -10.81 -20.85 17.13
CA VAL A 278 -11.96 -21.17 16.27
C VAL A 278 -12.85 -22.20 16.98
N GLY A 279 -14.15 -21.91 17.07
CA GLY A 279 -15.14 -22.73 17.76
C GLY A 279 -15.23 -22.52 19.28
N ASP A 280 -14.38 -21.68 19.87
CA ASP A 280 -14.49 -21.37 21.30
C ASP A 280 -15.81 -20.65 21.59
N LYS A 281 -16.50 -21.11 22.64
CA LYS A 281 -17.72 -20.51 23.17
C LYS A 281 -17.42 -19.82 24.48
N ILE A 282 -17.67 -18.51 24.52
CA ILE A 282 -17.46 -17.67 25.69
C ILE A 282 -18.83 -17.21 26.17
N GLU A 283 -19.19 -17.65 27.37
CA GLU A 283 -20.34 -17.11 28.09
C GLU A 283 -19.85 -15.99 29.01
N TYR A 284 -20.45 -14.82 28.88
CA TYR A 284 -20.05 -13.61 29.56
C TYR A 284 -21.28 -12.85 30.03
N SER A 285 -21.33 -12.49 31.31
CA SER A 285 -22.47 -11.79 31.88
C SER A 285 -22.09 -10.46 32.55
N PHE A 286 -23.03 -9.53 32.54
CA PHE A 286 -22.92 -8.26 33.26
C PHE A 286 -24.29 -7.72 33.66
N ASN A 287 -24.30 -6.95 34.75
CA ASN A 287 -25.52 -6.35 35.30
C ASN A 287 -25.83 -5.02 34.60
N VAL A 288 -27.12 -4.76 34.38
CA VAL A 288 -27.60 -3.47 33.86
C VAL A 288 -28.60 -2.88 34.86
N GLN A 289 -28.30 -1.69 35.38
CA GLN A 289 -29.08 -1.08 36.47
C GLN A 289 -30.26 -0.20 36.02
N LYS A 290 -30.31 0.18 34.73
CA LYS A 290 -31.29 1.15 34.21
C LYS A 290 -31.72 0.79 32.79
N LYS A 291 -33.02 0.90 32.50
CA LYS A 291 -33.56 0.73 31.15
C LYS A 291 -32.98 1.74 30.17
N GLY A 292 -32.72 1.29 28.95
CA GLY A 292 -32.18 2.11 27.87
C GLY A 292 -31.71 1.27 26.70
N ASN A 293 -31.20 1.93 25.67
CA ASN A 293 -30.68 1.28 24.48
C ASN A 293 -29.32 0.68 24.82
N LEU A 294 -29.24 -0.64 24.82
CA LEU A 294 -27.98 -1.35 25.07
C LEU A 294 -27.38 -1.81 23.75
N HIS A 295 -26.15 -1.38 23.53
CA HIS A 295 -25.38 -1.68 22.35
C HIS A 295 -24.12 -2.45 22.73
N LEU A 296 -23.85 -3.57 22.05
CA LEU A 296 -22.60 -4.29 22.14
C LEU A 296 -21.74 -3.98 20.94
N ARG A 297 -20.52 -3.50 21.18
CA ARG A 297 -19.44 -3.46 20.21
C ARG A 297 -18.44 -4.56 20.50
N ILE A 298 -18.27 -5.45 19.54
CA ILE A 298 -17.37 -6.61 19.63
C ILE A 298 -16.29 -6.45 18.58
N VAL A 299 -15.03 -6.61 19.00
CA VAL A 299 -13.87 -6.47 18.12
C VAL A 299 -13.01 -7.71 18.20
N GLY A 300 -13.01 -8.51 17.13
CA GLY A 300 -12.07 -9.61 16.95
C GLY A 300 -10.76 -9.07 16.38
N VAL A 301 -9.63 -9.47 16.97
CA VAL A 301 -8.29 -9.00 16.58
C VAL A 301 -7.37 -10.19 16.31
N LYS A 302 -6.73 -10.17 15.15
CA LYS A 302 -5.68 -11.13 14.77
C LYS A 302 -4.57 -10.44 14.00
N SER A 303 -3.33 -10.48 14.50
CA SER A 303 -2.13 -9.96 13.81
C SER A 303 -2.26 -8.52 13.28
N GLY A 304 -3.09 -7.68 13.93
CA GLY A 304 -3.38 -6.30 13.49
C GLY A 304 -4.67 -6.13 12.68
N LEU A 305 -5.19 -7.20 12.07
CA LEU A 305 -6.52 -7.24 11.45
C LEU A 305 -7.59 -7.10 12.54
N ARG A 306 -8.63 -6.30 12.24
CA ARG A 306 -9.75 -6.06 13.16
C ARG A 306 -11.06 -6.27 12.43
N LYS A 307 -11.95 -7.04 13.02
CA LYS A 307 -13.36 -7.08 12.63
C LYS A 307 -14.18 -6.48 13.75
N ILE A 308 -14.95 -5.45 13.42
CA ILE A 308 -15.91 -4.84 14.33
C ILE A 308 -17.29 -5.39 13.98
N LEU A 309 -18.01 -5.83 15.02
CA LEU A 309 -19.39 -6.22 14.96
C LEU A 309 -20.17 -5.46 16.04
N ASP A 310 -21.19 -4.74 15.61
CA ASP A 310 -22.05 -3.93 16.45
C ASP A 310 -23.42 -4.61 16.51
N LYS A 311 -23.95 -4.84 17.72
CA LYS A 311 -25.23 -5.52 17.95
C LYS A 311 -26.05 -4.81 19.02
N ASP A 312 -27.27 -4.41 18.66
CA ASP A 312 -28.25 -3.94 19.62
C ASP A 312 -28.85 -5.12 20.39
N ILE A 313 -28.88 -5.01 21.71
CA ILE A 313 -29.57 -5.97 22.56
C ILE A 313 -30.97 -5.43 22.82
N ASN A 314 -31.97 -6.20 22.42
CA ASN A 314 -33.34 -6.01 22.88
C ASN A 314 -33.49 -6.73 24.22
N TRP A 315 -33.83 -5.98 25.26
CA TRP A 315 -33.97 -6.46 26.63
C TRP A 315 -35.13 -5.78 27.36
#